data_AF-A0A316V6R1-F1
#
_entry.id   AF-A0A316V6R1-F1
#
_cell.length_a   1.000
_cell.length_b   1.000
_cell.length_c   1.000
_cell.angle_alpha   90.00
_cell.angle_beta   90.00
_cell.angle_gamma   90.00
#
_symmetry.space_group_name_H-M   'P 1'
#
loop_
_entity.id
_entity.type
_entity.pdbx_description
1 polymer ?
#
loop_
_entity_poly.entity_id
_entity_poly.type
_entity_poly.pdbx_seq_one_letter_code
_entity_poly.pdbx_strand_id
1 'polypeptide(L)'
;MVHAGSGLIDNGGENNEHCETCNGPGHFICCDGCPRSFHFACINPPMDIDELPVTMGDEDDKWYCNVCKTEKDKSKEKAKANSNGKGAARFQPLFTYLDQTNPTIFALPLEIRNYFKGVATAADGSYVDSNMLRPLK
;
A
#
# COMPACT_ATOMS: atom_id res chain seq x y z
N MET A 1 9.23 29.41 12.46
CA MET A 1 8.23 29.16 13.52
C MET A 1 8.44 27.75 14.02
N VAL A 2 9.00 27.64 15.23
CA VAL A 2 9.11 26.37 15.95
C VAL A 2 7.76 26.10 16.60
N HIS A 3 7.20 24.91 16.43
CA HIS A 3 6.14 24.43 17.29
C HIS A 3 6.62 23.14 17.95
N ALA A 4 7.01 23.30 19.21
CA ALA A 4 7.05 22.23 20.19
C ALA A 4 5.60 21.92 20.60
N GLY A 5 5.25 20.64 20.63
CA GLY A 5 3.99 20.14 21.18
C GLY A 5 4.26 18.79 21.84
N SER A 6 4.23 18.80 23.17
CA SER A 6 4.46 17.64 24.02
C SER A 6 3.27 16.66 24.00
N GLY A 7 3.58 15.38 23.78
CA GLY A 7 3.12 14.22 24.54
C GLY A 7 1.62 13.92 24.62
N LEU A 8 1.19 12.92 23.84
CA LEU A 8 0.25 11.87 24.25
C LEU A 8 0.59 10.61 23.45
N ILE A 9 0.70 9.46 24.14
CA ILE A 9 0.98 8.16 23.52
C ILE A 9 -0.32 7.70 22.86
N ASP A 10 -0.49 7.95 21.57
CA ASP A 10 -1.56 7.35 20.79
C ASP A 10 -1.10 5.98 20.27
N ASN A 11 -1.91 4.96 20.47
CA ASN A 11 -1.67 3.61 19.94
C ASN A 11 -2.09 3.55 18.46
N GLY A 12 -1.64 4.53 17.69
CA GLY A 12 -1.87 4.76 16.27
C GLY A 12 -0.59 5.36 15.70
N GLY A 13 0.38 4.49 15.40
CA GLY A 13 1.65 4.93 14.83
C GLY A 13 1.40 5.77 13.58
N GLU A 14 2.18 6.85 13.44
CA GLU A 14 2.10 7.76 12.30
C GLU A 14 2.06 6.97 10.99
N ASN A 15 1.13 7.31 10.09
CA ASN A 15 1.10 6.73 8.77
C ASN A 15 2.32 7.19 7.95
N ASN A 16 2.77 6.34 7.04
CA ASN A 16 3.88 6.60 6.14
C ASN A 16 3.56 7.84 5.29
N GLU A 17 4.56 8.69 5.10
CA GLU A 17 4.51 9.89 4.25
C GLU A 17 4.61 9.57 2.74
N HIS A 18 4.70 8.29 2.40
CA HIS A 18 4.81 7.78 1.05
C HIS A 18 3.81 6.64 0.82
N CYS A 19 3.39 6.47 -0.43
CA CYS A 19 2.51 5.37 -0.80
C CYS A 19 3.24 4.03 -0.71
N GLU A 20 2.62 3.02 -0.10
CA GLU A 20 3.16 1.65 0.00
C GLU A 20 3.35 0.99 -1.37
N THR A 21 2.47 1.26 -2.34
CA THR A 21 2.50 0.62 -3.66
C THR A 21 3.60 1.17 -4.55
N CYS A 22 3.74 2.50 -4.60
CA CYS A 22 4.64 3.18 -5.53
C CYS A 22 5.85 3.86 -4.90
N ASN A 23 5.91 3.93 -3.57
CA ASN A 23 6.95 4.61 -2.80
C ASN A 23 7.08 6.12 -3.10
N GLY A 24 6.07 6.71 -3.74
CA GLY A 24 6.03 8.13 -4.10
C GLY A 24 5.28 8.99 -3.08
N PRO A 25 5.59 10.30 -3.02
CA PRO A 25 4.86 11.27 -2.21
C PRO A 25 3.51 11.64 -2.84
N GLY A 26 2.67 12.39 -2.12
CA GLY A 26 1.44 13.00 -2.66
C GLY A 26 0.25 12.90 -1.71
N HIS A 27 -0.95 12.84 -2.28
CA HIS A 27 -2.19 12.68 -1.53
C HIS A 27 -2.63 11.22 -1.53
N PHE A 28 -2.85 10.67 -0.35
CA PHE A 28 -3.15 9.26 -0.15
C PHE A 28 -4.16 9.07 0.99
N ILE A 29 -4.79 7.90 1.01
CA ILE A 29 -5.59 7.42 2.13
C ILE A 29 -4.73 6.63 3.10
N CYS A 30 -4.96 6.82 4.39
CA CYS A 30 -4.29 6.15 5.49
C CYS A 30 -5.08 4.91 5.92
N CYS A 31 -4.39 3.80 6.17
CA CYS A 31 -5.03 2.63 6.78
C CYS A 31 -5.21 2.84 8.29
N ASP A 32 -6.42 2.62 8.81
CA ASP A 32 -6.71 2.71 10.25
C ASP A 32 -6.19 1.52 11.08
N GLY A 33 -5.58 0.53 10.41
CA GLY A 33 -5.09 -0.70 11.05
C GLY A 33 -3.58 -0.90 10.98
N CYS A 34 -2.85 -0.04 10.26
CA CYS A 34 -1.39 -0.14 10.09
C CYS A 34 -0.83 1.17 9.54
N PRO A 35 0.48 1.44 9.62
CA PRO A 35 1.05 2.71 9.16
C PRO A 35 1.05 2.91 7.64
N ARG A 36 0.51 1.98 6.84
CA ARG A 36 0.54 2.10 5.37
C ARG A 36 -0.40 3.18 4.84
N SER A 37 0.06 3.85 3.78
CA SER A 37 -0.67 4.87 3.04
C SER A 37 -0.73 4.51 1.54
N PHE A 38 -1.80 4.89 0.84
CA PHE A 38 -1.99 4.54 -0.57
C PHE A 38 -2.57 5.69 -1.39
N HIS A 39 -2.03 5.98 -2.58
CA HIS A 39 -2.77 6.81 -3.53
C HIS A 39 -4.09 6.12 -3.89
N PHE A 40 -5.13 6.88 -4.17
CA PHE A 40 -6.44 6.33 -4.58
C PHE A 40 -6.36 5.48 -5.86
N ALA A 41 -5.46 5.85 -6.78
CA ALA A 41 -5.17 5.05 -7.97
C ALA A 41 -4.27 3.82 -7.71
N CYS A 42 -3.58 3.79 -6.56
CA CYS A 42 -2.67 2.71 -6.20
C CYS A 42 -3.35 1.60 -5.40
N ILE A 43 -4.60 1.73 -4.99
CA ILE A 43 -5.36 0.64 -4.39
C ILE A 43 -5.99 -0.25 -5.46
N ASN A 44 -6.42 -1.46 -5.07
CA ASN A 44 -7.10 -2.40 -5.95
C ASN A 44 -8.44 -2.83 -5.33
N PRO A 45 -9.59 -2.51 -5.96
CA PRO A 45 -9.73 -1.70 -7.17
C PRO A 45 -9.30 -0.22 -6.94
N PRO A 46 -8.87 0.51 -7.99
CA PRO A 46 -8.63 1.95 -7.90
C PRO A 46 -9.92 2.67 -7.47
N MET A 47 -9.77 3.71 -6.67
CA MET A 47 -10.87 4.55 -6.18
C MET A 47 -10.74 5.95 -6.75
N ASP A 48 -11.86 6.55 -7.11
CA ASP A 48 -11.90 7.96 -7.48
C ASP A 48 -12.04 8.84 -6.23
N ILE A 49 -11.43 10.02 -6.26
CA ILE A 49 -11.48 10.97 -5.13
C ILE A 49 -12.91 11.44 -4.85
N ASP A 50 -13.75 11.50 -5.89
CA ASP A 50 -15.17 11.89 -5.81
C ASP A 50 -16.06 10.74 -5.30
N GLU A 51 -15.56 9.51 -5.33
CA GLU A 51 -16.19 8.31 -4.76
C GLU A 51 -15.76 8.04 -3.31
N LEU A 52 -14.82 8.84 -2.79
CA LEU A 52 -14.64 8.90 -1.35
C LEU A 52 -16.00 9.29 -0.77
N PRO A 53 -16.56 8.46 0.13
CA PRO A 53 -17.87 8.75 0.63
C PRO A 53 -17.80 10.14 1.24
N VAL A 54 -18.70 11.03 0.80
CA VAL A 54 -18.84 12.42 1.29
C VAL A 54 -19.06 12.50 2.82
N THR A 55 -19.13 11.35 3.48
CA THR A 55 -19.17 11.10 4.93
C THR A 55 -17.79 10.90 5.57
N MET A 56 -16.67 10.92 4.82
CA MET A 56 -15.31 11.00 5.40
C MET A 56 -15.02 12.36 6.09
N GLY A 57 -16.04 13.24 6.16
CA GLY A 57 -16.08 14.39 7.07
C GLY A 57 -16.62 14.06 8.47
N ASP A 58 -17.15 12.85 8.69
CA ASP A 58 -17.56 12.31 9.98
C ASP A 58 -16.51 11.32 10.50
N GLU A 59 -16.20 11.37 11.79
CA GLU A 59 -15.08 10.67 12.45
C GLU A 59 -15.22 9.12 12.50
N ASP A 60 -16.27 8.56 11.89
CA ASP A 60 -16.64 7.13 12.02
C ASP A 60 -16.32 6.26 10.80
N ASP A 61 -15.92 6.82 9.65
CA ASP A 61 -15.67 6.06 8.42
C ASP A 61 -14.23 5.54 8.30
N LYS A 62 -13.98 4.39 8.93
CA LYS A 62 -12.65 3.75 8.92
C LYS A 62 -12.37 2.98 7.62
N TRP A 63 -11.19 3.19 7.04
CA TRP A 63 -10.67 2.47 5.89
C TRP A 63 -9.51 1.52 6.25
N TYR A 64 -9.50 0.35 5.63
CA TYR A 64 -8.48 -0.68 5.87
C TYR A 64 -7.87 -1.18 4.55
N CYS A 65 -6.55 -1.34 4.52
CA CYS A 65 -5.85 -2.01 3.42
C CYS A 65 -6.20 -3.51 3.34
N ASN A 66 -5.86 -4.18 2.23
CA ASN A 66 -6.24 -5.58 1.98
C ASN A 66 -5.72 -6.54 3.07
N VAL A 67 -4.49 -6.28 3.54
CA VAL A 67 -3.89 -7.03 4.65
C VAL A 67 -4.72 -6.85 5.93
N CYS A 68 -5.04 -5.61 6.31
CA CYS A 68 -5.81 -5.35 7.54
C CYS A 68 -7.25 -5.84 7.46
N LYS A 69 -7.90 -5.74 6.28
CA LYS A 69 -9.24 -6.31 6.03
C LYS A 69 -9.22 -7.83 6.25
N THR A 70 -8.26 -8.51 5.65
CA THR A 70 -8.09 -9.97 5.76
C THR A 70 -7.86 -10.40 7.21
N GLU A 71 -6.99 -9.73 7.95
CA GLU A 71 -6.72 -10.08 9.35
C GLU A 71 -7.96 -9.89 10.23
N LYS A 72 -8.78 -8.88 9.95
CA LYS A 72 -10.08 -8.69 10.62
C LYS A 72 -11.09 -9.77 10.26
N ASP A 73 -11.16 -10.19 9.00
CA ASP A 73 -12.11 -11.20 8.56
C ASP A 73 -11.78 -12.59 9.12
N LYS A 74 -10.49 -12.96 9.19
CA LYS A 74 -10.02 -14.18 9.88
C LYS A 74 -10.47 -14.24 11.34
N SER A 75 -10.52 -13.09 12.02
CA SER A 75 -11.01 -13.02 13.41
C SER A 75 -12.51 -13.28 13.54
N LYS A 76 -13.29 -13.04 12.47
CA LYS A 76 -14.75 -13.27 12.39
C LYS A 76 -15.11 -14.64 11.80
N GLU A 77 -14.26 -15.23 10.96
CA GLU A 77 -14.47 -16.52 10.30
C GLU A 77 -14.55 -17.73 11.24
N LYS A 78 -14.09 -17.61 12.50
CA LYS A 78 -14.40 -18.62 13.54
C LYS A 78 -15.91 -18.81 13.78
N ALA A 79 -16.79 -17.98 13.20
CA ALA A 79 -18.23 -18.03 13.36
C ALA A 79 -19.06 -18.44 12.12
N LYS A 80 -18.56 -18.40 10.87
CA LYS A 80 -19.38 -18.71 9.66
C LYS A 80 -18.58 -19.29 8.49
N ALA A 81 -18.31 -20.60 8.52
CA ALA A 81 -17.88 -21.36 7.35
C ALA A 81 -19.06 -21.66 6.42
N ASN A 82 -19.52 -20.70 5.61
CA ASN A 82 -20.37 -21.02 4.45
C ASN A 82 -20.47 -19.85 3.46
N SER A 83 -19.82 -19.96 2.30
CA SER A 83 -20.51 -19.67 1.03
C SER A 83 -19.83 -20.36 -0.15
N ASN A 84 -20.66 -21.10 -0.87
CA ASN A 84 -20.37 -21.77 -2.14
C ASN A 84 -19.99 -20.76 -3.23
N GLY A 85 -18.75 -20.81 -3.72
CA GLY A 85 -18.33 -20.22 -4.99
C GLY A 85 -18.13 -21.30 -6.05
N LYS A 86 -19.22 -21.83 -6.63
CA LYS A 86 -19.16 -22.75 -7.78
C LYS A 86 -18.67 -22.00 -9.02
N GLY A 87 -17.37 -21.99 -9.29
CA GLY A 87 -16.87 -21.43 -10.56
C GLY A 87 -15.36 -21.26 -10.71
N ALA A 88 -14.63 -21.01 -9.63
CA ALA A 88 -13.17 -21.00 -9.67
C ALA A 88 -12.67 -22.24 -8.91
N ALA A 89 -12.01 -23.17 -9.60
CA ALA A 89 -11.47 -24.38 -8.95
C ALA A 89 -9.95 -24.52 -9.15
N ARG A 90 -9.36 -23.82 -10.13
CA ARG A 90 -7.91 -23.87 -10.37
C ARG A 90 -7.15 -22.65 -9.87
N PHE A 91 -7.76 -21.47 -9.97
CA PHE A 91 -7.13 -20.20 -9.59
C PHE A 91 -7.58 -19.69 -8.22
N GLN A 92 -8.38 -20.46 -7.46
CA GLN A 92 -8.82 -20.04 -6.12
C GLN A 92 -7.67 -19.60 -5.21
N PRO A 93 -6.55 -20.36 -5.10
CA PRO A 93 -5.44 -19.91 -4.26
C PRO A 93 -4.86 -18.57 -4.72
N LEU A 94 -4.87 -18.29 -6.03
CA LEU A 94 -4.41 -17.03 -6.58
C LEU A 94 -5.39 -15.89 -6.30
N PHE A 95 -6.71 -16.10 -6.45
CA PHE A 95 -7.71 -15.10 -6.12
C PHE A 95 -7.67 -14.75 -4.63
N THR A 96 -7.58 -15.77 -3.76
CA THR A 96 -7.38 -15.56 -2.32
C THR A 96 -6.11 -14.76 -2.06
N TYR A 97 -4.99 -15.07 -2.73
CA TYR A 97 -3.76 -14.29 -2.57
C TYR A 97 -3.93 -12.83 -3.02
N LEU A 98 -4.61 -12.59 -4.14
CA LEU A 98 -4.87 -11.25 -4.66
C LEU A 98 -5.73 -10.41 -3.71
N ASP A 99 -6.77 -11.00 -3.12
CA ASP A 99 -7.65 -10.31 -2.17
C ASP A 99 -6.94 -9.99 -0.85
N GLN A 100 -5.91 -10.77 -0.48
CA GLN A 100 -5.20 -10.64 0.79
C GLN A 100 -3.94 -9.78 0.72
N THR A 101 -3.51 -9.38 -0.47
CA THR A 101 -2.27 -8.63 -0.67
C THR A 101 -2.53 -7.21 -1.15
N ASN A 102 -1.67 -6.29 -0.70
CA ASN A 102 -1.68 -4.93 -1.22
C ASN A 102 -0.97 -4.92 -2.60
N PRO A 103 -1.44 -4.12 -3.56
CA PRO A 103 -0.77 -3.95 -4.84
C PRO A 103 0.64 -3.39 -4.67
N THR A 104 1.55 -3.80 -5.55
CA THR A 104 2.94 -3.34 -5.59
C THR A 104 3.31 -2.94 -7.01
N ILE A 105 4.22 -1.97 -7.16
CA ILE A 105 4.79 -1.68 -8.47
C ILE A 105 5.59 -2.90 -8.96
N PHE A 106 5.38 -3.25 -10.22
CA PHE A 106 6.20 -4.25 -10.88
C PHE A 106 7.67 -3.79 -10.92
N ALA A 107 8.53 -4.56 -10.26
CA ALA A 107 9.96 -4.38 -10.31
C ALA A 107 10.61 -5.53 -11.07
N LEU A 108 11.54 -5.21 -11.99
CA LEU A 108 12.33 -6.24 -12.64
C LEU A 108 13.20 -7.00 -11.61
N PRO A 109 13.45 -8.30 -11.83
CA PRO A 109 14.43 -9.05 -11.03
C PRO A 109 15.77 -8.33 -10.91
N LEU A 110 16.41 -8.47 -9.76
CA LEU A 110 17.69 -7.80 -9.46
C LEU A 110 18.77 -8.14 -10.50
N GLU A 111 18.76 -9.36 -11.00
CA GLU A 111 19.65 -9.84 -12.06
C GLU A 111 19.55 -8.98 -13.32
N ILE A 112 18.33 -8.67 -13.75
CA ILE A 112 18.08 -7.86 -14.96
C ILE A 112 18.42 -6.40 -14.69
N ARG A 113 18.06 -5.88 -13.52
CA ARG A 113 18.33 -4.49 -13.12
C ARG A 113 19.83 -4.18 -13.07
N ASN A 114 20.64 -5.15 -12.65
CA ASN A 114 22.09 -5.00 -12.53
C ASN A 114 22.87 -5.45 -13.77
N TYR A 115 22.18 -5.97 -14.80
CA TYR A 115 22.85 -6.50 -15.99
C TYR A 115 23.43 -5.40 -16.88
N PHE A 116 22.71 -4.27 -17.02
CA PHE A 116 23.09 -3.21 -17.96
C PHE A 116 24.05 -2.21 -17.31
N LYS A 117 25.26 -2.08 -17.88
CA LYS A 117 26.23 -1.06 -17.45
C LYS A 117 25.61 0.33 -17.58
N GLY A 118 25.75 1.14 -16.53
CA GLY A 118 25.20 2.49 -16.51
C GLY A 118 23.76 2.55 -16.01
N VAL A 119 23.05 1.44 -15.81
CA VAL A 119 21.70 1.43 -15.26
C VAL A 119 21.76 1.07 -13.78
N ALA A 120 21.08 1.86 -12.94
CA ALA A 120 20.85 1.55 -11.53
C ALA A 120 19.40 1.85 -11.14
N THR A 121 19.00 1.42 -9.95
CA THR A 121 17.69 1.74 -9.37
C THR A 121 17.88 2.54 -8.10
N ALA A 122 17.23 3.69 -7.99
CA ALA A 122 17.24 4.52 -6.78
C ALA A 122 16.35 3.92 -5.68
N ALA A 123 16.41 4.51 -4.48
CA ALA A 123 15.67 4.01 -3.31
C ALA A 123 14.15 4.02 -3.49
N ASP A 124 13.64 4.89 -4.37
CA ASP A 124 12.23 5.00 -4.76
C ASP A 124 11.83 4.04 -5.90
N GLY A 125 12.75 3.19 -6.37
CA GLY A 125 12.50 2.25 -7.47
C GLY A 125 12.68 2.86 -8.87
N SER A 126 13.02 4.15 -9.01
CA SER A 126 13.24 4.78 -10.30
C SER A 126 14.54 4.32 -10.96
N TYR A 127 14.54 4.19 -12.29
CA TYR A 127 15.76 3.87 -13.05
C TYR A 127 16.60 5.12 -13.27
N VAL A 128 17.87 5.04 -12.91
CA VAL A 128 18.82 6.14 -13.02
C VAL A 128 20.04 5.73 -13.83
N ASP A 129 20.62 6.70 -14.55
CA ASP A 129 21.91 6.53 -15.20
C ASP A 129 23.04 6.74 -14.18
N SER A 130 23.72 5.67 -13.81
CA SER A 130 24.85 5.69 -12.88
C SER A 130 26.07 6.44 -13.43
N ASN A 131 26.16 6.68 -14.75
CA ASN A 131 27.20 7.52 -15.34
C ASN A 131 26.94 9.02 -15.13
N MET A 132 25.72 9.42 -14.77
CA MET A 132 25.33 10.82 -14.54
C MET A 132 25.52 11.25 -13.08
N LEU A 133 25.87 10.33 -12.17
CA LEU A 133 26.24 10.64 -10.80
C LEU A 133 27.64 11.27 -10.79
N ARG A 134 27.71 12.61 -10.83
CA ARG A 134 28.99 13.33 -10.66
C ARG A 134 29.63 12.89 -9.33
N PRO A 135 30.93 12.56 -9.31
CA PRO A 135 31.65 12.38 -8.06
C PRO A 135 31.56 13.67 -7.24
N LEU A 136 31.08 13.56 -6.00
CA LEU A 136 31.25 14.61 -5.02
C LEU A 136 32.77 14.73 -4.78
N LYS A 137 33.34 15.87 -5.17
CA LYS A 137 34.71 16.27 -4.82
C LYS A 137 34.72 16.88 -3.43
#